data_AF-A0A955Q3M0-F1
#
_entry.id   AF-A0A955Q3M0-F1
#
_cell.length_a   1.000
_cell.length_b   1.000
_cell.length_c   1.000
_cell.angle_alpha   90.00
_cell.angle_beta   90.00
_cell.angle_gamma   90.00
#
_symmetry.space_group_name_H-M   'P 1'
#
loop_
_entity.id
_entity.type
_entity.pdbx_description
1 polymer ?
#
loop_
_entity_poly.entity_id
_entity_poly.type
_entity_poly.pdbx_seq_one_letter_code
_entity_poly.pdbx_strand_id
1 'polypeptide(L)' 'MKITATDALELSVPERIQLVTEIWDSIAECPEQIELTDATRQLLRKRLAAYRANPGAGSPWEDVKRRILNE' A
#
# COMPACT_ATOMS: atom_id res chain seq x y z
N MET A 1 25.47 -10.62 -3.23
CA MET A 1 25.26 -9.77 -4.42
C MET A 1 24.27 -8.69 -4.02
N LYS A 2 24.58 -7.39 -4.23
CA LYS A 2 23.63 -6.30 -3.94
C LYS A 2 22.89 -5.98 -5.24
N ILE A 3 21.57 -6.12 -5.24
CA ILE A 3 20.70 -5.70 -6.34
C ILE A 3 20.25 -4.27 -6.04
N THR A 4 20.33 -3.39 -7.02
CA THR A 4 19.84 -2.01 -6.92
C THR A 4 18.42 -1.90 -7.49
N ALA A 5 17.67 -0.88 -7.06
CA ALA A 5 16.36 -0.61 -7.64
C ALA A 5 16.44 -0.31 -9.16
N THR A 6 17.58 0.19 -9.63
CA THR A 6 17.81 0.47 -11.05
C THR A 6 17.92 -0.82 -11.87
N ASP A 7 18.44 -1.91 -11.29
CA ASP A 7 18.56 -3.22 -11.95
C ASP A 7 17.16 -3.76 -12.33
N ALA A 8 16.14 -3.44 -11.52
CA ALA A 8 14.76 -3.82 -11.82
C ALA A 8 14.21 -3.14 -13.09
N LEU A 9 14.81 -2.04 -13.57
CA LEU A 9 14.35 -1.35 -14.77
C LEU A 9 14.66 -2.12 -16.07
N GLU A 10 15.61 -3.05 -16.03
CA GLU A 10 15.94 -3.93 -17.16
C GLU A 10 14.91 -5.05 -17.36
N LEU A 11 14.10 -5.33 -16.34
CA LEU A 11 13.00 -6.29 -16.40
C LEU A 11 11.83 -5.75 -17.21
N SER A 12 11.06 -6.64 -17.82
CA SER A 12 9.79 -6.29 -18.45
C SER A 12 8.76 -5.78 -17.42
N VAL A 13 7.74 -5.05 -17.87
CA VAL A 13 6.68 -4.52 -16.96
C VAL A 13 6.06 -5.64 -16.11
N PRO A 14 5.66 -6.82 -16.65
CA PRO A 14 5.12 -7.90 -15.84
C PRO A 14 6.09 -8.40 -14.77
N GLU A 15 7.36 -8.56 -15.11
CA GLU A 15 8.40 -9.01 -14.17
C GLU A 15 8.63 -7.99 -13.06
N ARG A 16 8.59 -6.69 -13.37
CA ARG A 16 8.67 -5.64 -12.34
C ARG A 16 7.48 -5.68 -11.39
N ILE A 17 6.28 -5.89 -11.90
CA ILE A 17 5.07 -6.02 -11.07
C ILE A 17 5.20 -7.24 -10.15
N GLN A 18 5.65 -8.37 -10.68
CA GLN A 18 5.89 -9.58 -9.91
C GLN A 18 6.92 -9.32 -8.80
N LEU A 19 8.07 -8.73 -9.14
CA LEU A 19 9.13 -8.42 -8.18
C LEU A 19 8.64 -7.47 -7.07
N VAL A 20 7.91 -6.41 -7.43
CA VAL A 20 7.33 -5.49 -6.42
C VAL A 20 6.37 -6.22 -5.50
N THR A 21 5.56 -7.14 -6.04
CA THR A 21 4.61 -7.94 -5.26
C THR A 21 5.35 -8.85 -4.28
N GLU A 22 6.35 -9.59 -4.75
CA GLU A 22 7.15 -10.50 -3.91
C GLU A 22 7.89 -9.76 -2.81
N ILE A 23 8.47 -8.59 -3.12
CA ILE A 23 9.10 -7.73 -2.11
C ILE A 23 8.05 -7.29 -1.09
N TRP A 24 6.88 -6.85 -1.54
CA TRP A 24 5.81 -6.38 -0.66
C TRP A 24 5.31 -7.49 0.28
N ASP A 25 5.12 -8.70 -0.25
CA ASP A 25 4.73 -9.87 0.54
C ASP A 25 5.80 -10.23 1.57
N SER A 26 7.08 -10.21 1.18
CA SER A 26 8.18 -10.48 2.12
C SER A 26 8.26 -9.49 3.28
N ILE A 27 7.91 -8.21 3.05
CA ILE A 27 7.87 -7.18 4.11
C ILE A 27 6.70 -7.47 5.06
N ALA A 28 5.56 -7.91 4.53
CA ALA A 28 4.38 -8.22 5.32
C ALA A 28 4.60 -9.40 6.29
N GLU A 29 5.54 -10.30 5.98
CA GLU A 29 5.94 -11.41 6.85
C GLU A 29 6.76 -10.98 8.08
N CYS A 30 7.31 -9.76 8.11
CA CYS A 30 8.17 -9.26 9.19
C CYS A 30 7.55 -8.03 9.93
N PRO A 31 6.32 -8.11 10.47
CA PRO A 31 5.64 -6.95 11.05
C PRO A 31 6.37 -6.35 12.26
N GLU A 32 7.12 -7.16 13.01
CA GLU A 32 7.89 -6.73 14.18
C GLU A 32 9.05 -5.79 13.85
N GLN A 33 9.53 -5.79 12.60
CA GLN A 33 10.60 -4.88 12.17
C GLN A 33 10.08 -3.46 11.87
N ILE A 34 8.76 -3.27 11.82
CA ILE A 34 8.15 -1.98 11.54
C ILE A 34 7.85 -1.25 12.85
N GLU A 35 8.77 -0.38 13.26
CA GLU A 35 8.56 0.49 14.41
C GLU A 35 7.63 1.67 14.06
N LEU A 36 6.45 1.69 14.69
CA LEU A 36 5.53 2.83 14.58
C LEU A 36 5.87 3.89 15.63
N THR A 37 6.05 5.13 15.17
CA THR A 37 6.09 6.29 16.07
C THR A 37 4.75 6.48 16.76
N ASP A 38 4.73 7.11 17.93
CA ASP A 38 3.48 7.39 18.66
C ASP A 38 2.52 8.26 17.84
N ALA A 39 3.04 9.20 17.07
CA ALA A 39 2.27 10.02 16.15
C ALA A 39 1.56 9.17 15.09
N THR A 40 2.26 8.21 14.48
CA THR A 40 1.66 7.28 13.51
C THR A 40 0.60 6.39 14.17
N ARG A 41 0.87 5.85 15.37
CA ARG A 41 -0.12 5.04 16.11
C ARG A 41 -1.39 5.84 16.42
N GLN A 42 -1.25 7.09 16.84
CA GLN A 42 -2.39 7.97 17.11
C GLN A 42 -3.19 8.26 15.84
N LEU A 43 -2.51 8.55 14.72
CA LEU A 43 -3.16 8.78 13.43
C LEU A 43 -3.95 7.54 12.98
N LEU A 44 -3.38 6.34 13.09
CA LEU A 44 -4.05 5.09 12.75
C LEU A 44 -5.30 4.87 13.60
N ARG A 45 -5.20 5.06 14.93
CA ARG A 45 -6.37 4.96 15.83
C ARG A 45 -7.47 5.94 15.44
N LYS A 46 -7.11 7.19 15.14
CA LYS A 46 -8.06 8.22 14.71
C LYS A 46 -8.77 7.84 13.41
N ARG A 47 -8.01 7.40 12.39
CA ARG A 47 -8.56 7.00 11.09
C ARG A 47 -9.47 5.77 11.22
N LEU A 48 -9.08 4.79 12.03
CA LEU A 48 -9.89 3.60 12.28
C LEU A 48 -11.19 3.92 13.02
N ALA A 49 -11.15 4.82 14.02
CA ALA A 49 -12.35 5.28 14.71
C ALA A 49 -13.31 6.02 13.77
N ALA A 50 -12.78 6.89 12.89
CA ALA A 50 -13.58 7.58 11.89
C ALA A 50 -14.26 6.60 10.91
N TYR A 51 -13.52 5.58 10.44
CA TYR A 51 -14.08 4.54 9.58
C TYR A 51 -15.17 3.73 10.28
N ARG A 52 -14.97 3.35 11.55
CA ARG A 52 -15.99 2.61 12.32
C ARG A 52 -17.25 3.43 12.57
N ALA A 53 -17.10 4.74 12.80
CA ALA A 53 -18.23 5.65 12.97
C ALA A 53 -19.00 5.89 11.66
N ASN A 54 -18.32 5.83 10.51
CA ASN A 54 -18.95 5.96 9.20
C ASN A 54 -18.32 5.01 8.16
N PRO A 55 -18.73 3.71 8.13
CA PRO A 55 -18.17 2.74 7.21
C PRO A 55 -18.43 3.08 5.73
N GLY A 56 -19.47 3.86 5.44
CA GLY A 56 -19.84 4.33 4.11
C GLY A 56 -19.12 5.60 3.66
N ALA A 57 -18.18 6.14 4.45
CA ALA A 57 -17.42 7.33 4.07
C ALA A 57 -16.49 7.08 2.86
N GLY A 58 -16.12 5.82 2.62
CA GLY A 58 -15.34 5.41 1.46
C GLY A 58 -16.21 5.22 0.21
N SER A 59 -15.59 5.29 -0.97
CA SER A 59 -16.24 4.88 -2.22
C SER A 59 -15.71 3.52 -2.66
N PRO A 60 -16.55 2.65 -3.22
CA PRO A 60 -16.10 1.47 -3.97
C PRO A 60 -15.07 1.87 -5.04
N TRP A 61 -14.14 0.96 -5.35
CA TRP A 61 -13.10 1.21 -6.35
C TRP A 61 -13.67 1.64 -7.71
N GLU A 62 -14.75 1.00 -8.17
CA GLU A 62 -15.40 1.36 -9.44
C GLU A 62 -15.86 2.82 -9.47
N ASP A 63 -16.41 3.33 -8.36
CA ASP A 63 -16.85 4.73 -8.27
C ASP A 63 -15.67 5.70 -8.24
N VAL A 64 -14.56 5.31 -7.59
CA VAL A 64 -13.31 6.09 -7.60
C VAL A 64 -12.74 6.14 -9.02
N LYS A 65 -12.68 4.98 -9.68
CA LYS A 65 -12.15 4.83 -11.04
C LYS A 65 -12.95 5.68 -12.03
N ARG A 66 -14.29 5.61 -12.00
CA ARG A 66 -15.17 6.48 -12.81
C ARG A 66 -14.83 7.96 -12.64
N ARG A 67 -14.70 8.43 -11.38
CA ARG A 67 -14.32 9.82 -11.09
C ARG A 67 -12.95 10.22 -11.64
N ILE A 68 -11.96 9.33 -11.60
CA ILE A 68 -10.60 9.61 -12.10
C ILE A 68 -10.57 9.62 -13.63
N LEU A 69 -11.34 8.74 -14.27
CA LEU A 69 -11.39 8.60 -15.72
C LEU A 69 -12.40 9.56 -16.39
N ASN A 70 -13.16 10.33 -15.60
CA ASN A 70 -14.28 11.17 -16.07
C ASN A 70 -15.34 10.37 -16.84
N GLU A 71 -15.59 9.12 -16.42
CA GLU A 71 -16.69 8.26 -16.88
C GLU A 71 -17.92 8.42 -15.99
#